data_AF-A0A7X6UYU4-F1
#
_entry.id   AF-A0A7X6UYU4-F1
#
_cell.length_a   1.000
_cell.length_b   1.000
_cell.length_c   1.000
_cell.angle_alpha   90.00
_cell.angle_beta   90.00
_cell.angle_gamma   90.00
#
_symmetry.space_group_name_H-M   'P 1'
#
loop_
_entity.id
_entity.type
_entity.pdbx_description
1 polymer ?
#
loop_
_entity_poly.entity_id
_entity_poly.type
_entity_poly.pdbx_seq_one_letter_code
_entity_poly.pdbx_strand_id
1 'polypeptide(L)'
;MAVRNAKLYVAPDEMSAYLSRIEMATAACQSAADVQAELEKQKIIFGVDLDGVEEWLESDDEEDFVVARGDYAKNGRNAYVKFHVSFSAKPEFVPDSEEGGGTVDFKTAMRVPIVEKGDLLAEYIPPTKGEPGTNIFGGTIAASAGDPINVNVGDGVEQDVHKYISKSSGTPSYKDSVISVKTIFEVDEVSYASGNINFPGTVIVRGDVLEGFEVKANEHVIIQGVVNAAKVSAGGYIQCLGGVLGKGKTELSAGEFIEVRHADSAALLADGDITVTKDMLHCKAYSLGSINCGGVI
;
A
#
# COMPACT_ATOMS: atom_id res chain seq x y z
N MET A 1 -56.18 6.64 -44.87
CA MET A 1 -54.81 6.61 -44.32
C MET A 1 -54.80 7.56 -43.16
N ALA A 2 -54.61 7.06 -41.94
CA ALA A 2 -54.48 7.92 -40.77
C ALA A 2 -53.22 8.76 -40.96
N VAL A 3 -53.35 10.08 -40.88
CA VAL A 3 -52.21 11.00 -40.95
C VAL A 3 -51.43 10.80 -39.65
N ARG A 4 -50.33 10.06 -39.72
CA ARG A 4 -49.46 9.79 -38.57
C ARG A 4 -48.60 11.03 -38.36
N ASN A 5 -49.03 11.87 -37.43
CA ASN A 5 -48.32 13.10 -37.09
C ASN A 5 -47.28 12.78 -36.02
N ALA A 6 -46.04 13.20 -36.26
CA ALA A 6 -44.97 13.13 -35.28
C ALA A 6 -44.48 14.54 -34.91
N LYS A 7 -44.00 14.71 -33.69
CA LYS A 7 -43.40 15.96 -33.20
C LYS A 7 -41.98 15.68 -32.71
N LEU A 8 -41.03 16.43 -33.23
CA LEU A 8 -39.66 16.45 -32.73
C LEU A 8 -39.61 17.27 -31.43
N TYR A 9 -39.05 16.71 -30.38
CA TYR A 9 -38.72 17.41 -29.15
C TYR A 9 -37.27 17.17 -28.76
N VAL A 10 -36.61 18.22 -28.27
CA VAL A 10 -35.24 18.13 -27.74
C VAL A 10 -35.33 18.02 -26.22
N ALA A 11 -34.56 17.08 -25.65
CA ALA A 11 -34.46 16.97 -24.21
C ALA A 11 -33.77 18.20 -23.60
N PRO A 12 -34.13 18.61 -22.37
CA PRO A 12 -33.56 19.79 -21.72
C PRO A 12 -32.04 19.74 -21.50
N ASP A 13 -31.45 18.54 -21.55
CA ASP A 13 -30.02 18.31 -21.42
C ASP A 13 -29.25 18.51 -22.73
N GLU A 14 -29.95 18.78 -23.85
CA GLU A 14 -29.38 18.94 -25.19
C GLU A 14 -28.63 17.68 -25.70
N MET A 15 -28.80 16.53 -25.04
CA MET A 15 -28.09 15.30 -25.36
C MET A 15 -28.88 14.36 -26.24
N SER A 16 -30.18 14.57 -26.37
CA SER A 16 -31.04 13.71 -27.18
C SER A 16 -32.20 14.49 -27.79
N ALA A 17 -32.52 14.16 -29.04
CA ALA A 17 -33.76 14.57 -29.68
C ALA A 17 -34.61 13.34 -29.92
N TYR A 18 -35.91 13.51 -29.76
CA TYR A 18 -36.88 12.44 -29.79
C TYR A 18 -38.04 12.78 -30.73
N LEU A 19 -38.61 11.76 -31.37
CA LEU A 19 -39.85 11.83 -32.13
C LEU A 19 -40.97 11.21 -31.28
N SER A 20 -42.01 12.00 -30.99
CA SER A 20 -43.25 11.52 -30.34
C SER A 20 -44.41 11.52 -31.31
N ARG A 21 -45.30 10.52 -31.22
CA ARG A 21 -46.59 10.55 -31.91
C ARG A 21 -47.55 11.52 -31.22
N ILE A 22 -48.33 12.24 -32.03
CA ILE A 22 -49.29 13.24 -31.55
C ILE A 22 -50.60 13.13 -32.32
N GLU A 23 -51.74 13.21 -31.62
CA GLU A 23 -53.06 13.06 -32.25
C GLU A 23 -53.49 14.30 -33.05
N MET A 24 -53.06 15.51 -32.65
CA MET A 24 -53.34 16.75 -33.37
C MET A 24 -52.21 17.77 -33.17
N ALA A 25 -51.60 18.27 -34.26
CA ALA A 25 -50.80 19.49 -34.20
C ALA A 25 -50.72 20.27 -35.51
N THR A 26 -50.46 21.57 -35.36
CA THR A 26 -50.20 22.60 -36.37
C THR A 26 -48.79 22.53 -36.99
N ALA A 27 -47.88 21.69 -36.47
CA ALA A 27 -46.51 21.52 -36.94
C ALA A 27 -46.09 20.04 -36.79
N ALA A 28 -46.73 19.18 -37.58
CA ALA A 28 -46.47 17.74 -37.59
C ALA A 28 -45.47 17.38 -38.69
N CYS A 29 -44.51 16.53 -38.36
CA CYS A 29 -43.66 15.85 -39.34
C CYS A 29 -44.39 14.61 -39.82
N GLN A 30 -44.50 14.42 -41.14
CA GLN A 30 -45.22 13.30 -41.76
C GLN A 30 -44.33 12.45 -42.66
N SER A 31 -43.14 12.94 -42.99
CA SER A 31 -42.13 12.26 -43.79
C SER A 31 -40.74 12.48 -43.20
N ALA A 32 -39.77 11.62 -43.55
CA ALA A 32 -38.38 11.81 -43.16
C ALA A 32 -37.80 13.14 -43.66
N ALA A 33 -38.28 13.66 -44.80
CA ALA A 33 -37.91 14.99 -45.30
C ALA A 33 -38.40 16.13 -44.39
N ASP A 34 -39.59 16.00 -43.79
CA ASP A 34 -40.10 16.97 -42.82
C ASP A 34 -39.31 16.92 -41.51
N VAL A 35 -38.95 15.71 -41.06
CA VAL A 35 -38.10 15.52 -39.88
C VAL A 35 -36.72 16.14 -40.12
N GLN A 36 -36.11 15.90 -41.29
CA GLN A 36 -34.83 16.50 -41.65
C GLN A 36 -34.89 18.04 -41.69
N ALA A 37 -35.95 18.61 -42.27
CA ALA A 37 -36.12 20.06 -42.30
C ALA A 37 -36.27 20.66 -40.89
N GLU A 38 -36.97 19.97 -39.98
CA GLU A 38 -37.11 20.42 -38.59
C GLU A 38 -35.81 20.23 -37.79
N LEU A 39 -35.04 19.16 -38.04
CA LEU A 39 -33.68 18.98 -37.49
C LEU A 39 -32.75 20.13 -37.91
N GLU A 40 -32.74 20.49 -39.20
CA GLU A 40 -31.95 21.61 -39.72
C GLU A 40 -32.39 22.96 -39.13
N LYS A 41 -33.70 23.18 -39.01
CA LYS A 41 -34.27 24.39 -38.40
C LYS A 41 -33.92 24.53 -36.93
N GLN A 42 -33.87 23.41 -36.19
CA GLN A 42 -33.43 23.36 -34.80
C GLN A 42 -31.90 23.25 -34.65
N LYS A 43 -31.15 23.20 -35.76
CA LYS A 43 -29.68 23.10 -35.82
C LYS A 43 -29.11 21.82 -35.19
N ILE A 44 -29.86 20.73 -35.24
CA ILE A 44 -29.41 19.41 -34.79
C ILE A 44 -28.54 18.82 -35.89
N ILE A 45 -27.24 18.68 -35.62
CA ILE A 45 -26.22 18.35 -36.62
C ILE A 45 -25.39 17.11 -36.28
N PHE A 46 -25.50 16.59 -35.06
CA PHE A 46 -24.66 15.51 -34.56
C PHE A 46 -25.50 14.33 -34.07
N GLY A 47 -25.05 13.12 -34.39
CA GLY A 47 -25.62 11.87 -33.89
C GLY A 47 -27.03 11.56 -34.37
N VAL A 48 -27.41 12.05 -35.55
CA VAL A 48 -28.72 11.85 -36.16
C VAL A 48 -28.81 10.47 -36.80
N ASP A 49 -29.87 9.72 -36.49
CA ASP A 49 -30.22 8.44 -37.11
C ASP A 49 -31.42 8.63 -38.05
N LEU A 50 -31.15 8.89 -39.34
CA LEU A 50 -32.20 9.09 -40.35
C LEU A 50 -32.82 7.78 -40.83
N ASP A 51 -32.04 6.69 -40.84
CA ASP A 51 -32.52 5.39 -41.29
C ASP A 51 -33.57 4.85 -40.32
N GLY A 52 -33.34 4.99 -39.01
CA GLY A 52 -34.31 4.60 -37.99
C GLY A 52 -35.56 5.50 -37.92
N VAL A 53 -35.47 6.76 -38.37
CA VAL A 53 -36.64 7.65 -38.46
C VAL A 53 -37.63 7.16 -39.52
N GLU A 54 -37.15 6.72 -40.68
CA GLU A 54 -38.00 6.18 -41.75
C GLU A 54 -38.74 4.93 -41.25
N GLU A 55 -38.02 4.00 -40.64
CA GLU A 55 -38.60 2.77 -40.09
C GLU A 55 -39.64 3.04 -39.01
N TRP A 56 -39.38 3.97 -38.08
CA TRP A 56 -40.32 4.32 -37.01
C TRP A 56 -41.58 5.05 -37.50
N LEU A 57 -41.47 5.87 -38.57
CA LEU A 57 -42.64 6.52 -39.17
C LEU A 57 -43.57 5.48 -39.86
N GLU A 58 -43.00 4.42 -40.42
CA GLU A 58 -43.75 3.32 -41.04
C GLU A 58 -44.33 2.32 -40.02
N SER A 59 -43.69 2.18 -38.85
CA SER A 59 -44.15 1.29 -37.79
C SER A 59 -45.44 1.76 -37.09
N ASP A 60 -45.99 0.95 -36.19
CA ASP A 60 -47.09 1.32 -35.28
C ASP A 60 -46.60 1.49 -33.83
N ASP A 61 -45.30 1.75 -33.65
CA ASP A 61 -44.72 1.93 -32.32
C ASP A 61 -45.21 3.24 -31.69
N GLU A 62 -45.71 3.14 -30.47
CA GLU A 62 -46.16 4.29 -29.66
C GLU A 62 -45.05 4.88 -28.78
N GLU A 63 -43.91 4.18 -28.65
CA GLU A 63 -42.75 4.64 -27.90
C GLU A 63 -41.99 5.75 -28.64
N ASP A 64 -41.46 6.71 -27.89
CA ASP A 64 -40.66 7.80 -28.44
C ASP A 64 -39.37 7.28 -29.09
N PHE A 65 -39.09 7.72 -30.31
CA PHE A 65 -37.87 7.35 -31.04
C PHE A 65 -36.74 8.35 -30.80
N VAL A 66 -35.53 7.88 -30.51
CA VAL A 66 -34.34 8.74 -30.37
C VAL A 66 -33.81 9.08 -31.76
N VAL A 67 -34.13 10.28 -32.25
CA VAL A 67 -33.73 10.77 -33.58
C VAL A 67 -32.28 11.22 -33.62
N ALA A 68 -31.79 11.79 -32.52
CA ALA A 68 -30.40 12.21 -32.40
C ALA A 68 -29.87 11.95 -31.00
N ARG A 69 -28.62 11.49 -30.90
CA ARG A 69 -27.94 11.25 -29.62
C ARG A 69 -26.53 11.86 -29.62
N GLY A 70 -26.28 12.71 -28.62
CA GLY A 70 -24.95 13.24 -28.36
C GLY A 70 -24.03 12.22 -27.69
N ASP A 71 -22.73 12.47 -27.78
CA ASP A 71 -21.70 11.71 -27.08
C ASP A 71 -21.42 12.35 -25.71
N TYR A 72 -21.66 11.62 -24.62
CA TYR A 72 -21.36 12.13 -23.29
C TYR A 72 -19.85 12.27 -23.07
N ALA A 73 -19.45 13.36 -22.40
CA ALA A 73 -18.09 13.54 -21.94
C ALA A 73 -17.71 12.47 -20.91
N LYS A 74 -16.48 11.96 -20.99
CA LYS A 74 -15.95 10.99 -20.02
C LYS A 74 -14.84 11.63 -19.21
N ASN A 75 -15.05 11.78 -17.91
CA ASN A 75 -14.03 12.32 -17.03
C ASN A 75 -12.85 11.36 -16.89
N GLY A 76 -11.66 11.96 -16.75
CA GLY A 76 -10.44 11.25 -16.42
C GLY A 76 -10.48 10.65 -15.01
N ARG A 77 -9.64 9.65 -14.77
CA ARG A 77 -9.46 9.01 -13.46
C ARG A 77 -8.30 9.67 -12.72
N ASN A 78 -8.47 9.89 -11.43
CA ASN A 78 -7.44 10.45 -10.57
C ASN A 78 -6.24 9.50 -10.46
N ALA A 79 -5.08 10.09 -10.20
CA ALA A 79 -3.87 9.35 -9.91
C ALA A 79 -4.00 8.61 -8.58
N TYR A 80 -3.38 7.45 -8.47
CA TYR A 80 -3.33 6.68 -7.23
C TYR A 80 -2.04 5.87 -7.12
N VAL A 81 -1.72 5.44 -5.91
CA VAL A 81 -0.60 4.53 -5.66
C VAL A 81 -1.11 3.11 -5.55
N LYS A 82 -0.53 2.22 -6.34
CA LYS A 82 -0.73 0.78 -6.23
C LYS A 82 0.38 0.19 -5.37
N PHE A 83 0.05 -0.31 -4.18
CA PHE A 83 1.00 -0.94 -3.28
C PHE A 83 1.19 -2.41 -3.65
N HIS A 84 2.45 -2.87 -3.67
CA HIS A 84 2.82 -4.25 -3.93
C HIS A 84 3.25 -5.01 -2.67
N VAL A 85 3.44 -4.29 -1.56
CA VAL A 85 3.81 -4.84 -0.25
C VAL A 85 2.89 -4.29 0.85
N SER A 86 2.85 -4.97 2.00
CA SER A 86 2.15 -4.46 3.18
C SER A 86 2.99 -3.39 3.87
N PHE A 87 2.41 -2.20 4.04
CA PHE A 87 2.98 -1.11 4.82
C PHE A 87 2.43 -1.05 6.25
N SER A 88 1.58 -2.02 6.63
CA SER A 88 0.96 -2.08 7.94
C SER A 88 1.91 -2.72 8.94
N ALA A 89 2.32 -1.98 9.96
CA ALA A 89 3.07 -2.50 11.11
C ALA A 89 2.19 -3.32 12.09
N LYS A 90 0.92 -3.61 11.74
CA LYS A 90 0.06 -4.42 12.63
C LYS A 90 0.57 -5.85 12.65
N PRO A 91 0.90 -6.39 13.83
CA PRO A 91 1.22 -7.80 14.00
C PRO A 91 0.03 -8.64 13.53
N GLU A 92 0.23 -9.50 12.54
CA GLU A 92 -0.73 -10.57 12.28
C GLU A 92 -0.41 -11.74 13.21
N PHE A 93 -1.38 -12.14 14.03
CA PHE A 93 -1.28 -13.35 14.82
C PHE A 93 -1.44 -14.54 13.88
N VAL A 94 -0.35 -15.28 13.65
CA VAL A 94 -0.39 -16.54 12.90
C VAL A 94 -0.32 -17.68 13.92
N PRO A 95 -1.42 -18.36 14.27
CA PRO A 95 -1.36 -19.50 15.16
C PRO A 95 -0.55 -20.63 14.50
N ASP A 96 0.45 -21.15 15.22
CA ASP A 96 1.12 -22.41 14.90
C ASP A 96 0.14 -23.57 15.15
N SER A 97 -0.86 -23.77 14.29
CA SER A 97 -1.63 -25.02 14.34
C SER A 97 -2.35 -25.32 13.02
N GLU A 98 -1.68 -26.04 12.12
CA GLU A 98 -2.38 -26.95 11.21
C GLU A 98 -1.96 -28.43 11.33
N GLU A 99 -0.92 -28.80 12.09
CA GLU A 99 -0.60 -30.23 12.28
C GLU A 99 -0.28 -30.59 13.73
N GLY A 100 -1.27 -31.19 14.41
CA GLY A 100 -1.07 -32.18 15.46
C GLY A 100 -0.59 -31.67 16.83
N GLY A 101 -1.54 -31.40 17.73
CA GLY A 101 -1.40 -31.53 19.19
C GLY A 101 -0.03 -31.15 19.79
N GLY A 102 0.29 -29.87 19.80
CA GLY A 102 1.50 -29.34 20.44
C GLY A 102 1.18 -28.07 21.21
N THR A 103 1.83 -27.90 22.36
CA THR A 103 1.81 -26.71 23.23
C THR A 103 1.73 -25.42 22.42
N VAL A 104 0.72 -24.59 22.66
CA VAL A 104 0.61 -23.26 22.03
C VAL A 104 1.85 -22.45 22.43
N ASP A 105 2.77 -22.23 21.49
CA ASP A 105 3.93 -21.38 21.72
C ASP A 105 3.47 -19.92 21.61
N PHE A 106 3.10 -19.32 22.75
CA PHE A 106 2.71 -17.92 22.86
C PHE A 106 3.87 -16.93 22.58
N LYS A 107 5.03 -17.41 22.11
CA LYS A 107 6.16 -16.60 21.64
C LYS A 107 6.19 -16.45 20.11
N THR A 108 5.07 -16.69 19.45
CA THR A 108 4.89 -16.47 18.01
C THR A 108 5.47 -15.10 17.61
N ALA A 109 6.36 -15.08 16.62
CA ALA A 109 7.05 -13.87 16.19
C ALA A 109 6.07 -12.82 15.67
N MET A 110 6.21 -11.57 16.13
CA MET A 110 5.57 -10.43 15.48
C MET A 110 6.14 -10.31 14.07
N ARG A 111 5.32 -10.61 13.05
CA ARG A 111 5.71 -10.44 11.65
C ARG A 111 5.55 -8.98 11.25
N VAL A 112 6.59 -8.21 11.50
CA VAL A 112 6.76 -6.91 10.86
C VAL A 112 6.93 -7.16 9.36
N PRO A 113 6.26 -6.40 8.47
CA PRO A 113 6.52 -6.53 7.04
C PRO A 113 8.00 -6.29 6.76
N ILE A 114 8.61 -7.22 6.04
CA ILE A 114 10.01 -7.14 5.62
C ILE A 114 10.01 -7.17 4.09
N VAL A 115 10.82 -6.29 3.51
CA VAL A 115 11.16 -6.26 2.09
C VAL A 115 12.66 -6.42 1.93
N GLU A 116 13.07 -6.97 0.81
CA GLU A 116 14.47 -7.10 0.43
C GLU A 116 14.91 -5.95 -0.47
N LYS A 117 16.23 -5.73 -0.57
CA LYS A 117 16.80 -4.82 -1.56
C LYS A 117 16.41 -5.29 -2.97
N GLY A 118 15.86 -4.37 -3.76
CA GLY A 118 15.40 -4.61 -5.13
C GLY A 118 13.89 -4.89 -5.24
N ASP A 119 13.18 -5.04 -4.12
CA ASP A 119 11.73 -5.27 -4.15
C ASP A 119 10.96 -4.07 -4.69
N LEU A 120 9.94 -4.35 -5.49
CA LEU A 120 8.96 -3.35 -5.93
C LEU A 120 7.98 -3.08 -4.79
N LEU A 121 8.01 -1.88 -4.24
CA LEU A 121 7.19 -1.47 -3.10
C LEU A 121 5.83 -0.94 -3.55
N ALA A 122 5.84 -0.07 -4.57
CA ALA A 122 4.65 0.59 -5.07
C ALA A 122 4.83 1.08 -6.50
N GLU A 123 3.70 1.36 -7.16
CA GLU A 123 3.63 1.97 -8.48
C GLU A 123 2.69 3.18 -8.45
N TYR A 124 3.14 4.31 -8.98
CA TYR A 124 2.33 5.49 -9.23
C TYR A 124 1.56 5.30 -10.54
N ILE A 125 0.23 5.31 -10.46
CA ILE A 125 -0.64 5.27 -11.62
C ILE A 125 -1.03 6.71 -11.96
N PRO A 126 -0.56 7.27 -13.10
CA PRO A 126 -0.83 8.65 -13.48
C PRO A 126 -2.33 8.90 -13.74
N PRO A 127 -2.79 10.16 -13.63
CA PRO A 127 -4.17 10.49 -13.93
C PRO A 127 -4.43 10.35 -15.43
N THR A 128 -5.66 10.00 -15.80
CA THR A 128 -6.05 9.92 -17.21
C THR A 128 -6.65 11.24 -17.69
N LYS A 129 -6.51 11.52 -18.98
CA LYS A 129 -7.22 12.63 -19.62
C LYS A 129 -8.72 12.31 -19.67
N GLY A 130 -9.54 13.34 -19.57
CA GLY A 130 -10.95 13.24 -19.92
C GLY A 130 -11.13 13.26 -21.44
N GLU A 131 -12.19 12.62 -21.93
CA GLU A 131 -12.61 12.65 -23.33
C GLU A 131 -13.79 13.63 -23.46
N PRO A 132 -13.63 14.77 -24.16
CA PRO A 132 -14.73 15.69 -24.39
C PRO A 132 -15.89 15.00 -25.12
N GLY A 133 -17.10 15.35 -24.72
CA GLY A 133 -18.33 14.92 -25.39
C GLY A 133 -18.77 15.90 -26.47
N THR A 134 -19.83 15.56 -27.18
CA THR A 134 -20.46 16.41 -28.20
C THR A 134 -21.98 16.32 -28.05
N ASN A 135 -22.66 17.43 -27.85
CA ASN A 135 -24.12 17.46 -27.79
C ASN A 135 -24.74 17.34 -29.21
N ILE A 136 -26.06 17.21 -29.32
CA ILE A 136 -26.74 17.01 -30.62
C ILE A 136 -26.61 18.23 -31.57
N PHE A 137 -26.24 19.40 -31.03
CA PHE A 137 -26.00 20.63 -31.76
C PHE A 137 -24.53 20.80 -32.22
N GLY A 138 -23.67 19.80 -31.98
CA GLY A 138 -22.24 19.85 -32.28
C GLY A 138 -21.41 20.70 -31.31
N GLY A 139 -22.00 21.14 -30.20
CA GLY A 139 -21.33 21.81 -29.10
C GLY A 139 -20.48 20.85 -28.27
N THR A 140 -19.24 21.25 -27.97
CA THR A 140 -18.31 20.43 -27.16
C THR A 140 -18.69 20.47 -25.69
N ILE A 141 -18.79 19.30 -25.07
CA ILE A 141 -19.01 19.11 -23.63
C ILE A 141 -17.64 18.87 -22.99
N ALA A 142 -17.22 19.79 -22.13
CA ALA A 142 -15.93 19.69 -21.47
C ALA A 142 -15.85 18.45 -20.56
N ALA A 143 -14.76 17.71 -20.66
CA ALA A 143 -14.41 16.65 -19.71
C ALA A 143 -13.33 17.14 -18.75
N SER A 144 -13.43 16.74 -17.49
CA SER A 144 -12.38 17.01 -16.51
C SER A 144 -11.25 15.97 -16.63
N ALA A 145 -10.00 16.43 -16.54
CA ALA A 145 -8.86 15.53 -16.36
C ALA A 145 -8.83 15.02 -14.91
N GLY A 146 -8.26 13.83 -14.69
CA GLY A 146 -8.04 13.34 -13.34
C GLY A 146 -7.01 14.15 -12.57
N ASP A 147 -7.15 14.20 -11.25
CA ASP A 147 -6.23 14.91 -10.38
C ASP A 147 -4.93 14.14 -10.17
N PRO A 148 -3.75 14.79 -10.23
CA PRO A 148 -2.49 14.18 -9.85
C PRO A 148 -2.37 14.04 -8.32
N ILE A 149 -1.54 13.11 -7.87
CA ILE A 149 -1.10 13.01 -6.47
C ILE A 149 0.41 13.14 -6.40
N ASN A 150 0.92 13.67 -5.29
CA ASN A 150 2.35 13.69 -5.05
C ASN A 150 2.74 12.52 -4.15
N VAL A 151 3.82 11.83 -4.49
CA VAL A 151 4.39 10.74 -3.72
C VAL A 151 5.89 10.96 -3.68
N ASN A 152 6.44 11.02 -2.48
CA ASN A 152 7.84 11.34 -2.26
C ASN A 152 8.62 10.07 -1.90
N VAL A 153 9.89 10.08 -2.28
CA VAL A 153 10.87 9.05 -1.90
C VAL A 153 11.48 9.43 -0.57
N GLY A 154 11.42 8.52 0.40
CA GLY A 154 12.14 8.60 1.66
C GLY A 154 13.38 7.71 1.69
N ASP A 155 13.95 7.54 2.87
CA ASP A 155 15.15 6.70 3.06
C ASP A 155 14.90 5.25 2.64
N GLY A 156 15.95 4.60 2.13
CA GLY A 156 15.90 3.19 1.73
C GLY A 156 15.12 2.91 0.44
N VAL A 157 14.73 3.93 -0.34
CA VAL A 157 13.94 3.78 -1.56
C VAL A 157 14.59 4.53 -2.74
N GLU A 158 14.44 3.99 -3.96
CA GLU A 158 14.61 4.69 -5.23
C GLU A 158 13.30 4.75 -5.98
N GLN A 159 13.18 5.78 -6.82
CA GLN A 159 12.13 5.89 -7.80
C GLN A 159 12.72 5.70 -9.20
N ASP A 160 12.13 4.77 -9.95
CA ASP A 160 12.35 4.61 -11.38
C ASP A 160 11.04 4.92 -12.11
N VAL A 161 10.96 6.13 -12.66
CA VAL A 161 9.76 6.68 -13.34
C VAL A 161 8.53 6.69 -12.41
N HIS A 162 7.75 5.62 -12.45
CA HIS A 162 6.52 5.43 -11.69
C HIS A 162 6.62 4.27 -10.70
N LYS A 163 7.79 3.66 -10.52
CA LYS A 163 8.02 2.54 -9.62
C LYS A 163 8.86 2.97 -8.44
N TYR A 164 8.50 2.51 -7.25
CA TYR A 164 9.24 2.70 -6.02
C TYR A 164 9.89 1.38 -5.64
N ILE A 165 11.21 1.34 -5.61
CA ILE A 165 12.01 0.13 -5.44
C ILE A 165 12.84 0.27 -4.17
N SER A 166 12.95 -0.81 -3.41
CA SER A 166 13.75 -0.86 -2.19
C SER A 166 15.25 -0.81 -2.47
N LYS A 167 16.00 0.06 -1.79
CA LYS A 167 17.47 0.10 -1.82
C LYS A 167 18.12 -0.76 -0.75
N SER A 168 17.36 -1.18 0.25
CA SER A 168 17.86 -1.83 1.47
C SER A 168 16.83 -2.80 2.03
N SER A 169 17.26 -3.93 2.60
CA SER A 169 16.34 -4.83 3.29
C SER A 169 15.87 -4.21 4.60
N GLY A 170 14.58 -4.29 4.91
CA GLY A 170 14.02 -3.65 6.10
C GLY A 170 12.50 -3.61 6.10
N THR A 171 11.92 -2.72 6.90
CA THR A 171 10.47 -2.57 6.99
C THR A 171 9.97 -1.40 6.15
N PRO A 172 9.03 -1.63 5.21
CA PRO A 172 8.46 -0.57 4.41
C PRO A 172 7.50 0.30 5.24
N SER A 173 7.49 1.61 4.99
CA SER A 173 6.61 2.58 5.63
C SER A 173 6.07 3.57 4.61
N TYR A 174 4.76 3.82 4.67
CA TYR A 174 4.09 4.84 3.88
C TYR A 174 3.37 5.81 4.81
N LYS A 175 3.90 7.04 4.92
CA LYS A 175 3.37 8.08 5.81
C LYS A 175 3.55 9.45 5.17
N ASP A 176 2.55 10.31 5.29
CA ASP A 176 2.59 11.69 4.75
C ASP A 176 2.97 11.74 3.26
N SER A 177 2.48 10.75 2.49
CA SER A 177 2.80 10.53 1.07
C SER A 177 4.28 10.22 0.77
N VAL A 178 5.05 9.82 1.79
CA VAL A 178 6.45 9.40 1.65
C VAL A 178 6.54 7.88 1.77
N ILE A 179 7.14 7.23 0.77
CA ILE A 179 7.49 5.80 0.80
C ILE A 179 8.94 5.67 1.28
N SER A 180 9.17 4.90 2.34
CA SER A 180 10.49 4.67 2.91
C SER A 180 10.66 3.19 3.30
N VAL A 181 11.91 2.74 3.43
CA VAL A 181 12.27 1.45 4.01
C VAL A 181 13.23 1.71 5.16
N LYS A 182 12.85 1.28 6.36
CA LYS A 182 13.65 1.44 7.56
C LYS A 182 14.51 0.20 7.80
N THR A 183 15.81 0.41 7.93
CA THR A 183 16.80 -0.62 8.29
C THR A 183 17.02 -0.74 9.79
N ILE A 184 16.34 0.08 10.59
CA ILE A 184 16.36 0.03 12.05
C ILE A 184 14.96 -0.29 12.54
N PHE A 185 14.83 -1.37 13.31
CA PHE A 185 13.62 -1.73 14.01
C PHE A 185 13.75 -1.38 15.48
N GLU A 186 12.82 -0.59 16.00
CA GLU A 186 12.83 -0.15 17.38
C GLU A 186 11.59 -0.68 18.11
N VAL A 187 11.81 -1.25 19.30
CA VAL A 187 10.78 -1.82 20.16
C VAL A 187 11.01 -1.38 21.60
N ASP A 188 9.92 -1.15 22.33
CA ASP A 188 10.00 -0.75 23.74
C ASP A 188 10.50 -1.90 24.62
N GLU A 189 9.98 -3.10 24.46
CA GLU A 189 10.33 -4.28 25.25
C GLU A 189 10.10 -5.54 24.41
N VAL A 190 10.90 -6.60 24.63
CA VAL A 190 10.67 -7.92 24.04
C VAL A 190 9.95 -8.80 25.06
N SER A 191 8.65 -8.96 24.86
CA SER A 191 7.70 -9.57 25.79
C SER A 191 6.60 -10.33 25.04
N TYR A 192 5.58 -10.83 25.75
CA TYR A 192 4.44 -11.49 25.10
C TYR A 192 3.67 -10.59 24.13
N ALA A 193 3.79 -9.27 24.27
CA ALA A 193 3.14 -8.33 23.34
C ALA A 193 3.91 -8.20 22.02
N SER A 194 5.24 -8.29 22.06
CA SER A 194 6.13 -8.13 20.91
C SER A 194 6.61 -9.44 20.30
N GLY A 195 6.58 -10.54 21.05
CA GLY A 195 7.03 -11.85 20.59
C GLY A 195 8.54 -11.90 20.31
N ASN A 196 8.98 -12.97 19.65
CA ASN A 196 10.35 -13.06 19.14
C ASN A 196 10.55 -12.09 17.97
N ILE A 197 11.77 -11.57 17.83
CA ILE A 197 12.15 -10.62 16.78
C ILE A 197 13.14 -11.28 15.84
N ASN A 198 12.88 -11.19 14.54
CA ASN A 198 13.83 -11.55 13.49
C ASN A 198 13.82 -10.46 12.41
N PHE A 199 14.92 -9.73 12.29
CA PHE A 199 14.96 -8.51 11.48
C PHE A 199 16.25 -8.43 10.64
N PRO A 200 16.18 -8.09 9.34
CA PRO A 200 17.35 -8.09 8.46
C PRO A 200 18.28 -6.89 8.66
N GLY A 201 17.93 -5.92 9.49
CA GLY A 201 18.75 -4.76 9.81
C GLY A 201 19.14 -4.72 11.28
N THR A 202 19.25 -3.52 11.83
CA THR A 202 19.58 -3.28 13.23
C THR A 202 18.33 -3.28 14.12
N VAL A 203 18.40 -3.91 15.30
CA VAL A 203 17.32 -3.91 16.30
C VAL A 203 17.72 -3.08 17.51
N ILE A 204 16.85 -2.16 17.92
CA ILE A 204 16.98 -1.36 19.15
C ILE A 204 15.85 -1.74 20.11
N VAL A 205 16.20 -2.27 21.28
CA VAL A 205 15.29 -2.53 22.38
C VAL A 205 15.48 -1.44 23.44
N ARG A 206 14.47 -0.58 23.64
CA ARG A 206 14.54 0.53 24.62
C ARG A 206 14.46 0.07 26.08
N GLY A 207 13.91 -1.10 26.32
CA GLY A 207 13.72 -1.70 27.63
C GLY A 207 14.33 -3.09 27.70
N ASP A 208 13.60 -4.01 28.33
CA ASP A 208 14.10 -5.33 28.68
C ASP A 208 13.82 -6.39 27.59
N VAL A 209 14.58 -7.47 27.62
CA VAL A 209 14.28 -8.71 26.90
C VAL A 209 13.88 -9.75 27.95
N LEU A 210 12.60 -10.11 27.97
CA LEU A 210 12.03 -10.99 29.00
C LEU A 210 12.45 -12.46 28.81
N GLU A 211 12.24 -13.24 29.87
CA GLU A 211 12.63 -14.65 29.92
C GLU A 211 12.01 -15.48 28.79
N GLY A 212 12.90 -16.18 28.08
CA GLY A 212 12.55 -17.13 27.04
C GLY A 212 12.27 -16.54 25.66
N PHE A 213 12.43 -15.24 25.45
CA PHE A 213 12.32 -14.62 24.12
C PHE A 213 13.64 -14.68 23.34
N GLU A 214 13.53 -14.49 22.02
CA GLU A 214 14.64 -14.47 21.10
C GLU A 214 14.64 -13.19 20.25
N VAL A 215 15.81 -12.57 20.11
CA VAL A 215 16.06 -11.42 19.23
C VAL A 215 17.15 -11.79 18.24
N LYS A 216 16.86 -11.72 16.94
CA LYS A 216 17.78 -11.96 15.83
C LYS A 216 17.84 -10.74 14.92
N ALA A 217 19.05 -10.26 14.67
CA ALA A 217 19.34 -9.18 13.74
C ALA A 217 20.50 -9.57 12.81
N ASN A 218 20.41 -9.26 11.52
CA ASN A 218 21.54 -9.50 10.62
C ASN A 218 22.66 -8.46 10.78
N GLU A 219 22.33 -7.26 11.26
CA GLU A 219 23.30 -6.23 11.61
C GLU A 219 23.48 -6.19 13.13
N HIS A 220 23.12 -5.10 13.80
CA HIS A 220 23.43 -4.85 15.20
C HIS A 220 22.22 -5.08 16.11
N VAL A 221 22.48 -5.38 17.38
CA VAL A 221 21.45 -5.37 18.44
C VAL A 221 21.89 -4.45 19.57
N ILE A 222 21.09 -3.41 19.86
CA ILE A 222 21.29 -2.48 20.97
C ILE A 222 20.15 -2.68 21.97
N ILE A 223 20.48 -2.97 23.22
CA ILE A 223 19.52 -3.20 24.30
C ILE A 223 19.83 -2.21 25.43
N GLN A 224 18.89 -1.31 25.70
CA GLN A 224 19.05 -0.29 26.74
C GLN A 224 18.73 -0.84 28.14
N GLY A 225 17.82 -1.81 28.25
CA GLY A 225 17.48 -2.51 29.48
C GLY A 225 18.29 -3.78 29.72
N VAL A 226 17.68 -4.72 30.43
CA VAL A 226 18.28 -5.98 30.90
C VAL A 226 17.87 -7.14 30.02
N VAL A 227 18.81 -8.03 29.71
CA VAL A 227 18.51 -9.33 29.08
C VAL A 227 18.32 -10.38 30.16
N ASN A 228 17.12 -10.96 30.26
CA ASN A 228 16.78 -11.94 31.28
C ASN A 228 16.51 -13.31 30.66
N ALA A 229 17.37 -14.31 30.89
CA ALA A 229 17.17 -15.69 30.43
C ALA A 229 16.65 -15.82 28.97
N ALA A 230 17.28 -15.12 28.03
CA ALA A 230 16.83 -14.93 26.65
C ALA A 230 17.97 -15.14 25.65
N LYS A 231 17.65 -15.29 24.36
CA LYS A 231 18.64 -15.46 23.30
C LYS A 231 18.74 -14.22 22.43
N VAL A 232 19.95 -13.74 22.18
CA VAL A 232 20.18 -12.57 21.32
C VAL A 232 21.29 -12.91 20.33
N SER A 233 21.00 -12.71 19.04
CA SER A 233 21.92 -12.98 17.94
C SER A 233 22.04 -11.75 17.05
N ALA A 234 23.26 -11.34 16.74
CA ALA A 234 23.56 -10.25 15.82
C ALA A 234 24.63 -10.69 14.82
N GLY A 235 24.47 -10.39 13.52
CA GLY A 235 25.53 -10.59 12.54
C GLY A 235 26.68 -9.59 12.71
N GLY A 236 26.42 -8.41 13.24
CA GLY A 236 27.40 -7.43 13.72
C GLY A 236 27.58 -7.51 15.23
N TYR A 237 27.69 -6.35 15.89
CA TYR A 237 27.84 -6.27 17.35
C TYR A 237 26.53 -6.36 18.17
N ILE A 238 26.68 -6.76 19.43
CA ILE A 238 25.65 -6.65 20.49
C ILE A 238 26.11 -5.66 21.55
N GLN A 239 25.28 -4.68 21.89
CA GLN A 239 25.50 -3.78 23.02
C GLN A 239 24.33 -3.85 24.01
N CYS A 240 24.61 -4.18 25.28
CA CYS A 240 23.60 -4.21 26.35
C CYS A 240 23.98 -3.30 27.52
N LEU A 241 23.22 -2.23 27.70
CA LEU A 241 23.50 -1.17 28.69
C LEU A 241 23.00 -1.52 30.10
N GLY A 242 21.86 -2.23 30.22
CA GLY A 242 21.30 -2.64 31.52
C GLY A 242 21.96 -3.90 32.11
N GLY A 243 22.59 -4.71 31.26
CA GLY A 243 23.30 -5.92 31.66
C GLY A 243 22.50 -7.20 31.43
N VAL A 244 23.07 -8.33 31.83
CA VAL A 244 22.59 -9.67 31.50
C VAL A 244 22.36 -10.48 32.77
N LEU A 245 21.11 -10.90 32.97
CA LEU A 245 20.68 -11.82 34.04
C LEU A 245 20.34 -13.18 33.43
N GLY A 246 21.34 -14.03 33.30
CA GLY A 246 21.26 -15.18 32.42
C GLY A 246 20.49 -16.38 32.96
N LYS A 247 20.48 -16.59 34.29
CA LYS A 247 19.90 -17.77 34.96
C LYS A 247 20.32 -19.12 34.33
N GLY A 248 21.48 -19.17 33.67
CA GLY A 248 21.99 -20.34 32.94
C GLY A 248 21.31 -20.61 31.59
N LYS A 249 20.43 -19.72 31.12
CA LYS A 249 19.66 -19.86 29.88
C LYS A 249 19.96 -18.79 28.83
N THR A 250 20.65 -17.71 29.19
CA THR A 250 20.98 -16.65 28.24
C THR A 250 22.17 -16.99 27.36
N GLU A 251 22.04 -16.67 26.08
CA GLU A 251 23.07 -16.77 25.06
C GLU A 251 23.09 -15.48 24.25
N LEU A 252 24.24 -14.79 24.22
CA LEU A 252 24.49 -13.67 23.34
C LEU A 252 25.52 -14.10 22.29
N SER A 253 25.19 -13.96 21.00
CA SER A 253 26.06 -14.32 19.88
C SER A 253 26.21 -13.15 18.91
N ALA A 254 27.43 -12.67 18.69
CA ALA A 254 27.74 -11.54 17.81
C ALA A 254 28.82 -11.91 16.78
N GLY A 255 28.63 -11.53 15.52
CA GLY A 255 29.66 -11.68 14.47
C GLY A 255 30.77 -10.61 14.52
N GLU A 256 30.62 -9.60 15.38
CA GLU A 256 31.68 -8.65 15.71
C GLU A 256 31.95 -8.72 17.22
N PHE A 257 31.66 -7.65 17.97
CA PHE A 257 31.95 -7.58 19.40
C PHE A 257 30.69 -7.67 20.26
N ILE A 258 30.87 -8.05 21.53
CA ILE A 258 29.85 -7.95 22.57
C ILE A 258 30.31 -6.93 23.60
N GLU A 259 29.49 -5.91 23.86
CA GLU A 259 29.70 -4.97 24.95
C GLU A 259 28.52 -5.04 25.92
N VAL A 260 28.78 -5.40 27.19
CA VAL A 260 27.75 -5.47 28.22
C VAL A 260 28.21 -4.80 29.51
N ARG A 261 27.26 -4.20 30.24
CA ARG A 261 27.58 -3.59 31.53
C ARG A 261 27.97 -4.61 32.59
N HIS A 262 27.16 -5.63 32.76
CA HIS A 262 27.28 -6.69 33.75
C HIS A 262 26.73 -7.97 33.13
N ALA A 263 27.29 -9.13 33.46
CA ALA A 263 26.74 -10.41 33.06
C ALA A 263 26.81 -11.44 34.18
N ASP A 264 25.69 -12.07 34.49
CA ASP A 264 25.62 -13.22 35.40
C ASP A 264 25.01 -14.44 34.70
N SER A 265 25.63 -15.60 34.85
CA SER A 265 25.07 -16.89 34.44
C SER A 265 24.64 -16.95 32.97
N ALA A 266 25.47 -16.40 32.07
CA ALA A 266 25.20 -16.28 30.64
C ALA A 266 26.35 -16.84 29.77
N ALA A 267 26.02 -17.26 28.54
CA ALA A 267 27.00 -17.59 27.50
C ALA A 267 27.17 -16.38 26.57
N LEU A 268 28.42 -15.94 26.38
CA LEU A 268 28.80 -14.83 25.49
C LEU A 268 29.70 -15.39 24.39
N LEU A 269 29.30 -15.25 23.13
CA LEU A 269 30.02 -15.73 21.94
C LEU A 269 30.24 -14.56 20.98
N ALA A 270 31.49 -14.22 20.69
CA ALA A 270 31.83 -13.15 19.77
C ALA A 270 32.94 -13.58 18.80
N ASP A 271 32.79 -13.27 17.52
CA ASP A 271 33.89 -13.44 16.55
C ASP A 271 34.97 -12.34 16.71
N GLY A 272 34.66 -11.25 17.41
CA GLY A 272 35.56 -10.19 17.82
C GLY A 272 35.71 -10.12 19.34
N ASP A 273 35.81 -8.91 19.88
CA ASP A 273 36.07 -8.67 21.31
C ASP A 273 34.83 -8.87 22.21
N ILE A 274 35.04 -9.29 23.45
CA ILE A 274 34.02 -9.26 24.50
C ILE A 274 34.46 -8.28 25.57
N THR A 275 33.66 -7.23 25.80
CA THR A 275 33.91 -6.21 26.83
C THR A 275 32.80 -6.24 27.87
N VAL A 276 33.17 -6.52 29.12
CA VAL A 276 32.30 -6.42 30.29
C VAL A 276 32.79 -5.30 31.19
N THR A 277 32.02 -4.21 31.30
CA THR A 277 32.50 -2.97 31.93
C THR A 277 32.45 -2.97 33.46
N LYS A 278 31.69 -3.87 34.09
CA LYS A 278 31.58 -3.96 35.55
C LYS A 278 32.04 -5.31 36.09
N ASP A 279 31.23 -6.35 35.92
CA ASP A 279 31.52 -7.67 36.47
C ASP A 279 30.86 -8.79 35.65
N MET A 280 31.57 -9.92 35.58
CA MET A 280 31.19 -11.13 34.83
C MET A 280 31.20 -12.32 35.80
N LEU A 281 30.01 -12.85 36.14
CA LEU A 281 29.82 -13.88 37.16
C LEU A 281 29.20 -15.13 36.55
N HIS A 282 29.73 -16.32 36.86
CA HIS A 282 29.19 -17.60 36.38
C HIS A 282 28.97 -17.69 34.86
N CYS A 283 29.70 -16.89 34.07
CA CYS A 283 29.56 -16.83 32.62
C CYS A 283 30.52 -17.79 31.92
N LYS A 284 30.17 -18.15 30.69
CA LYS A 284 31.08 -18.76 29.71
C LYS A 284 31.27 -17.77 28.58
N ALA A 285 32.49 -17.28 28.38
CA ALA A 285 32.81 -16.34 27.32
C ALA A 285 33.75 -17.00 26.30
N TYR A 286 33.39 -16.94 25.02
CA TYR A 286 34.18 -17.43 23.90
C TYR A 286 34.35 -16.27 22.91
N SER A 287 35.61 -15.91 22.65
CA SER A 287 35.96 -14.81 21.76
C SER A 287 37.11 -15.24 20.86
N LEU A 288 37.08 -14.87 19.58
CA LEU A 288 38.26 -14.97 18.70
C LEU A 288 39.18 -13.74 18.81
N GLY A 289 38.72 -12.68 19.49
CA GLY A 289 39.49 -11.50 19.85
C GLY A 289 39.95 -11.51 21.31
N SER A 290 39.78 -10.38 21.98
CA SER A 290 40.12 -10.19 23.40
C SER A 290 38.89 -10.22 24.30
N ILE A 291 39.07 -10.73 25.53
CA ILE A 291 38.05 -10.69 26.58
C ILE A 291 38.52 -9.71 27.65
N ASN A 292 37.87 -8.55 27.73
CA ASN A 292 38.16 -7.49 28.68
C ASN A 292 37.05 -7.43 29.73
N CYS A 293 37.40 -7.73 30.99
CA CYS A 293 36.51 -7.55 32.14
C CYS A 293 37.19 -6.57 33.10
N GLY A 294 36.64 -5.38 33.26
CA GLY A 294 37.33 -4.30 33.95
C GLY A 294 36.39 -3.38 34.72
N GLY A 295 36.00 -3.80 35.92
CA GLY A 295 35.43 -2.89 36.90
C GLY A 295 36.52 -1.94 37.41
N VAL A 296 36.31 -0.63 37.25
CA VAL A 296 37.02 0.34 38.09
C VAL A 296 36.52 0.09 39.51
N ILE A 297 37.43 -0.41 40.37
CA ILE A 297 37.21 -0.61 41.81
C ILE A 297 36.95 0.75 42.47
#